data_AF-A0A8H4XR83-F1
#
_entry.id   AF-A0A8H4XR83-F1
#
_cell.length_a   1.000
_cell.length_b   1.000
_cell.length_c   1.000
_cell.angle_alpha   90.00
_cell.angle_beta   90.00
_cell.angle_gamma   90.00
#
_symmetry.space_group_name_H-M   'P 1'
#
loop_
_entity.id
_entity.type
_entity.pdbx_description
1 polymer ?
#
loop_
_entity_poly.entity_id
_entity_poly.type
_entity_poly.pdbx_seq_one_letter_code
_entity_poly.pdbx_strand_id
1 'polypeptide(L)'
;MSEESLLSQLCNICHINTPKYRCPRCSVRTCSLPCTRKHKTWSSCSGVRDPAAYLTRSQLETEASFDRDFNFITGIERRLERAERDAENRGIDLEHEYMVKKASENSHAGKKRKRGPNGDKYAPRLAKGELGFVRAAEEAGVKLVRAPA
;
A
#
# COMPACT_ATOMS: atom_id res chain seq x y z
N MET A 1 -21.73 -51.71 -2.95
CA MET A 1 -22.37 -50.58 -3.66
C MET A 1 -21.25 -49.70 -4.16
N SER A 2 -20.92 -49.81 -5.44
CA SER A 2 -19.83 -49.07 -6.07
C SER A 2 -20.21 -47.59 -6.11
N GLU A 3 -19.58 -46.80 -5.25
CA GLU A 3 -19.66 -45.34 -5.36
C GLU A 3 -19.04 -44.92 -6.69
N GLU A 4 -19.89 -44.66 -7.69
CA GLU A 4 -19.52 -43.88 -8.86
C GLU A 4 -19.29 -42.44 -8.41
N SER A 5 -18.11 -42.21 -7.84
CA SER A 5 -17.60 -40.88 -7.58
C SER A 5 -17.51 -40.14 -8.91
N LEU A 6 -18.39 -39.16 -9.09
CA LEU A 6 -18.33 -38.26 -10.22
C LEU A 6 -16.92 -37.65 -10.27
N LEU A 7 -16.25 -37.72 -11.43
CA LEU A 7 -14.89 -37.19 -11.63
C LEU A 7 -14.75 -35.71 -11.19
N SER A 8 -15.86 -34.97 -11.11
CA SER A 8 -15.93 -33.58 -10.61
C SER A 8 -15.65 -33.43 -9.10
N GLN A 9 -15.76 -34.50 -8.33
CA GLN A 9 -15.53 -34.55 -6.87
C GLN A 9 -14.12 -35.01 -6.51
N LEU A 10 -13.35 -35.50 -7.50
CA LEU A 10 -11.98 -35.96 -7.30
C LEU A 10 -10.98 -34.87 -7.67
N CYS A 11 -9.72 -35.07 -7.27
CA CYS A 11 -8.64 -34.18 -7.62
C CYS A 11 -8.44 -34.12 -9.13
N ASN A 12 -8.48 -32.92 -9.73
CA ASN A 12 -8.32 -32.68 -11.18
C ASN A 12 -6.96 -33.11 -11.79
N ILE A 13 -6.06 -33.69 -11.00
CA ILE A 13 -4.70 -34.07 -11.42
C ILE A 13 -4.47 -35.56 -11.31
N CYS A 14 -4.92 -36.20 -10.22
CA CYS A 14 -4.77 -37.64 -10.05
C CYS A 14 -6.08 -38.42 -10.18
N HIS A 15 -7.24 -37.77 -10.10
CA HIS A 15 -8.58 -38.38 -10.14
C HIS A 15 -8.77 -39.61 -9.21
N ILE A 16 -8.02 -39.68 -8.11
CA ILE A 16 -8.08 -40.80 -7.15
C ILE A 16 -8.63 -40.33 -5.80
N ASN A 17 -8.10 -39.22 -5.28
CA ASN A 17 -8.46 -38.71 -3.96
C ASN A 17 -9.34 -37.47 -4.05
N THR A 18 -10.14 -37.24 -3.01
CA THR A 18 -10.89 -36.00 -2.84
C THR A 18 -9.93 -34.79 -2.72
N PRO A 19 -10.26 -33.66 -3.35
CA PRO A 19 -9.41 -32.47 -3.32
C PRO A 19 -9.45 -31.79 -1.94
N LYS A 20 -8.29 -31.36 -1.46
CA LYS A 20 -8.12 -30.63 -0.18
C LYS A 20 -7.77 -29.17 -0.38
N TYR A 21 -7.18 -28.82 -1.52
CA TYR A 21 -6.66 -27.51 -1.84
C TYR A 21 -7.26 -26.98 -3.13
N ARG A 22 -7.32 -25.65 -3.26
CA ARG A 22 -7.78 -24.94 -4.46
C ARG A 22 -6.76 -23.88 -4.88
N CYS A 23 -6.38 -23.89 -6.16
CA CYS A 23 -5.42 -22.91 -6.68
C CYS A 23 -6.04 -21.50 -6.71
N PRO A 24 -5.40 -20.45 -6.17
CA PRO A 24 -5.99 -19.11 -6.12
C PRO A 24 -6.03 -18.40 -7.49
N ARG A 25 -5.31 -18.90 -8.50
CA ARG A 25 -5.29 -18.32 -9.86
C ARG A 25 -6.37 -18.91 -10.76
N CYS A 26 -6.32 -20.22 -10.97
CA CYS A 26 -7.18 -20.94 -11.91
C CYS A 26 -8.28 -21.76 -11.22
N SER A 27 -8.32 -21.76 -9.89
CA SER A 27 -9.35 -22.42 -9.09
C SER A 27 -9.39 -23.96 -9.20
N VAL A 28 -8.37 -24.57 -9.83
CA VAL A 28 -8.16 -26.03 -9.93
C VAL A 28 -8.09 -26.66 -8.54
N ARG A 29 -8.79 -27.79 -8.39
CA ARG A 29 -8.89 -28.54 -7.15
C ARG A 29 -7.86 -29.66 -7.10
N THR A 30 -7.12 -29.75 -6.00
CA THR A 30 -6.01 -30.70 -5.83
C THR A 30 -6.01 -31.35 -4.46
N CYS A 31 -5.64 -32.63 -4.37
CA CYS A 31 -5.65 -33.37 -3.10
C CYS A 31 -4.39 -33.17 -2.23
N SER A 32 -3.27 -32.78 -2.83
CA SER A 32 -1.95 -32.79 -2.18
C SER A 32 -0.94 -31.84 -2.85
N LEU A 33 0.16 -31.55 -2.16
CA LEU A 33 1.27 -30.75 -2.69
C LEU A 33 1.87 -31.25 -4.02
N PRO A 34 2.10 -32.55 -4.26
CA PRO A 34 2.57 -33.00 -5.57
C PRO A 34 1.54 -32.68 -6.68
N CYS A 35 0.25 -32.80 -6.40
CA CYS A 35 -0.79 -32.42 -7.36
C CYS A 35 -0.84 -30.89 -7.57
N THR A 36 -0.59 -30.08 -6.54
CA THR A 36 -0.50 -28.62 -6.73
C THR A 36 0.70 -28.24 -7.59
N ARG A 37 1.88 -28.82 -7.36
CA ARG A 37 3.09 -28.55 -8.17
C ARG A 37 2.93 -29.04 -9.61
N LYS A 38 2.35 -30.23 -9.79
CA LYS A 38 2.11 -30.82 -11.10
C LYS A 38 1.17 -29.96 -11.94
N HIS A 39 0.05 -29.47 -11.38
CA HIS A 39 -0.81 -28.57 -12.14
C HIS A 39 -0.09 -27.28 -12.52
N LYS A 40 0.68 -26.67 -11.61
CA LYS A 40 1.41 -25.42 -11.90
C LYS A 40 2.37 -25.58 -13.07
N THR A 41 3.03 -26.73 -13.15
CA THR A 41 3.99 -27.03 -14.22
C THR A 41 3.27 -27.31 -15.54
N TRP A 42 2.23 -28.14 -15.52
CA TRP A 42 1.51 -28.57 -16.73
C TRP A 42 0.67 -27.46 -17.36
N SER A 43 0.04 -26.59 -16.56
CA SER A 43 -0.77 -25.47 -17.05
C SER A 43 -0.06 -24.13 -17.03
N SER A 44 1.27 -24.13 -16.84
CA SER A 44 2.09 -22.91 -16.72
C SER A 44 1.49 -21.87 -15.76
N CYS A 45 0.91 -22.35 -14.66
CA CYS A 45 0.16 -21.53 -13.71
C CYS A 45 1.08 -21.04 -12.60
N SER A 46 1.20 -19.71 -12.44
CA SER A 46 2.00 -19.12 -11.34
C SER A 46 1.47 -19.51 -9.95
N GLY A 47 0.16 -19.82 -9.85
CA GLY A 47 -0.52 -20.03 -8.58
C GLY A 47 -0.62 -18.77 -7.71
N VAL A 48 -0.46 -17.59 -8.32
CA VAL A 48 -0.68 -16.29 -7.70
C VAL A 48 -1.95 -15.70 -8.31
N ARG A 49 -2.86 -15.20 -7.48
CA ARG A 49 -4.07 -14.52 -7.93
C ARG A 49 -3.68 -13.27 -8.71
N ASP A 50 -4.35 -13.03 -9.84
CA ASP A 50 -4.16 -11.79 -10.59
C ASP A 50 -4.96 -10.67 -9.91
N PRO A 51 -4.31 -9.65 -9.32
CA PRO A 51 -4.99 -8.53 -8.70
C PRO A 51 -5.61 -7.58 -9.73
N ALA A 52 -5.07 -7.52 -10.96
CA ALA A 52 -5.49 -6.59 -12.01
C ALA A 52 -6.45 -7.22 -13.03
N ALA A 53 -7.00 -8.41 -12.72
CA ALA A 53 -7.96 -9.08 -13.58
C ALA A 53 -9.19 -8.19 -13.81
N TYR A 54 -9.61 -8.06 -15.06
CA TYR A 54 -10.78 -7.25 -15.42
C TYR A 54 -12.03 -7.74 -14.70
N LEU A 55 -12.73 -6.79 -14.07
CA LEU A 55 -14.04 -6.99 -13.47
C LEU A 55 -15.04 -6.07 -14.14
N THR A 56 -16.24 -6.59 -14.40
CA THR A 56 -17.36 -5.76 -14.85
C THR A 56 -17.76 -4.78 -13.74
N ARG A 57 -18.38 -3.66 -14.12
CA ARG A 57 -18.77 -2.61 -13.16
C ARG A 57 -19.63 -3.15 -12.01
N SER A 58 -20.59 -4.01 -12.31
CA SER A 58 -21.45 -4.64 -11.29
C SER A 58 -20.70 -5.54 -10.31
N GLN A 59 -19.57 -6.14 -10.72
CA GLN A 59 -18.72 -6.95 -9.84
C GLN A 59 -17.73 -6.10 -9.04
N LEU A 60 -17.42 -4.89 -9.51
CA LEU A 60 -16.55 -3.95 -8.82
C LEU A 60 -17.30 -3.18 -7.72
N GLU A 61 -18.59 -2.91 -7.92
CA GLU A 61 -19.51 -2.30 -6.94
C GLU A 61 -19.88 -3.28 -5.81
N THR A 62 -18.90 -3.98 -5.25
CA THR A 62 -19.04 -4.89 -4.10
C THR A 62 -17.97 -4.56 -3.07
N GLU A 63 -18.32 -4.54 -1.78
CA GLU A 63 -17.39 -4.25 -0.68
C GLU A 63 -16.13 -5.15 -0.73
N ALA A 64 -16.30 -6.44 -1.02
CA ALA A 64 -15.20 -7.39 -1.17
C ALA A 64 -14.23 -7.08 -2.33
N SER A 65 -14.67 -6.31 -3.34
CA SER A 65 -13.81 -5.85 -4.43
C SER A 65 -12.98 -4.64 -3.98
N PHE A 66 -13.57 -3.70 -3.22
CA PHE A 66 -12.83 -2.60 -2.59
C PHE A 66 -11.77 -3.10 -1.62
N ASP A 67 -12.09 -4.08 -0.77
CA ASP A 67 -11.12 -4.67 0.16
C ASP A 67 -9.94 -5.31 -0.58
N ARG A 68 -10.20 -5.93 -1.74
CA ARG A 68 -9.14 -6.53 -2.55
C ARG A 68 -8.17 -5.47 -3.04
N ASP A 69 -8.69 -4.36 -3.56
CA ASP A 69 -7.88 -3.28 -4.11
C ASP A 69 -7.11 -2.55 -3.01
N PHE A 70 -7.75 -2.30 -1.87
CA PHE A 70 -7.09 -1.73 -0.69
C PHE A 70 -5.92 -2.61 -0.24
N ASN A 71 -6.16 -3.91 -0.05
CA ASN A 71 -5.12 -4.86 0.34
C ASN A 71 -3.99 -4.95 -0.69
N PHE A 72 -4.31 -4.83 -1.98
CA PHE A 72 -3.31 -4.82 -3.04
C PHE A 72 -2.42 -3.56 -2.96
N ILE A 73 -3.01 -2.36 -2.92
CA ILE A 73 -2.27 -1.09 -2.88
C ILE A 73 -1.41 -1.01 -1.61
N THR A 74 -2.00 -1.25 -0.44
CA THR A 74 -1.27 -1.25 0.83
C THR A 74 -0.19 -2.34 0.86
N GLY A 75 -0.42 -3.47 0.19
CA GLY A 75 0.57 -4.53 0.02
C GLY A 75 1.77 -4.09 -0.81
N ILE A 76 1.57 -3.27 -1.85
CA ILE A 76 2.64 -2.68 -2.67
C ILE A 76 3.44 -1.66 -1.87
N GLU A 77 2.76 -0.73 -1.20
CA GLU A 77 3.40 0.31 -0.37
C GLU A 77 4.33 -0.33 0.68
N ARG A 78 3.84 -1.33 1.40
CA ARG A 78 4.64 -2.06 2.40
C ARG A 78 5.80 -2.86 1.81
N ARG A 79 5.73 -3.27 0.53
CA ARG A 79 6.82 -3.97 -0.16
C ARG A 79 7.89 -2.98 -0.60
N LEU A 80 7.46 -1.83 -1.12
CA LEU A 80 8.34 -0.74 -1.52
C LEU A 80 9.12 -0.22 -0.31
N GLU A 81 8.45 0.10 0.79
CA GLU A 81 9.09 0.56 2.03
C GLU A 81 10.15 -0.43 2.56
N ARG A 82 9.86 -1.75 2.46
CA ARG A 82 10.83 -2.79 2.83
C ARG A 82 12.03 -2.84 1.88
N ALA A 83 11.78 -2.72 0.58
CA ALA A 83 12.85 -2.73 -0.42
C ALA A 83 13.75 -1.50 -0.29
N GLU A 84 13.18 -0.32 -0.02
CA GLU A 84 13.91 0.93 0.26
C GLU A 84 14.82 0.75 1.46
N ARG A 85 14.29 0.30 2.60
CA ARG A 85 15.08 0.01 3.81
C ARG A 85 16.19 -1.01 3.55
N ASP A 86 15.90 -2.06 2.78
CA ASP A 86 16.89 -3.09 2.43
C ASP A 86 18.00 -2.54 1.52
N ALA A 87 17.69 -1.59 0.63
CA ALA A 87 18.65 -0.90 -0.22
C ALA A 87 19.54 0.07 0.59
N GLU A 88 18.95 0.86 1.47
CA GLU A 88 19.65 1.73 2.42
C GLU A 88 20.62 0.93 3.29
N ASN A 89 20.17 -0.21 3.83
CA ASN A 89 21.01 -1.11 4.62
C ASN A 89 22.19 -1.69 3.82
N ARG A 90 22.07 -1.78 2.50
CA ARG A 90 23.13 -2.21 1.59
C ARG A 90 23.99 -1.05 1.07
N GLY A 91 23.68 0.19 1.45
CA GLY A 91 24.35 1.39 0.97
C GLY A 91 24.07 1.74 -0.48
N ILE A 92 22.94 1.28 -1.04
CA ILE A 92 22.51 1.60 -2.39
C ILE A 92 21.60 2.82 -2.30
N ASP A 93 22.05 3.96 -2.84
CA ASP A 93 21.24 5.16 -2.91
C ASP A 93 20.19 5.01 -4.04
N LEU A 94 18.91 5.10 -3.68
CA LEU A 94 17.80 5.01 -4.63
C LEU A 94 17.27 6.41 -4.93
N GLU A 95 17.64 6.97 -6.08
CA GLU A 95 17.01 8.19 -6.58
C GLU A 95 15.58 7.90 -7.05
N HIS A 96 14.61 8.14 -6.18
CA HIS A 96 13.19 8.01 -6.53
C HIS A 96 12.67 9.26 -7.24
N GLU A 97 12.74 9.26 -8.57
CA GLU A 97 12.25 10.34 -9.45
C GLU A 97 10.78 10.74 -9.16
N TYR A 98 9.93 9.81 -8.71
CA TYR A 98 8.53 10.08 -8.34
C TYR A 98 8.34 10.69 -6.93
N MET A 99 9.35 10.64 -6.05
CA MET A 99 9.34 11.34 -4.76
C MET A 99 9.85 12.78 -4.86
N VAL A 100 10.65 13.08 -5.88
CA VAL A 100 11.19 14.44 -6.14
C VAL A 100 10.06 15.47 -6.35
N LYS A 101 8.93 15.08 -6.96
CA LYS A 101 7.79 15.99 -7.16
C LYS A 101 7.06 16.38 -5.87
N LYS A 102 7.08 15.57 -4.81
CA LYS A 102 6.53 15.96 -3.50
C LYS A 102 7.49 16.79 -2.67
N ALA A 103 8.80 16.70 -2.92
CA ALA A 103 9.80 17.53 -2.26
C ALA A 103 9.77 18.98 -2.78
N SER A 104 9.41 19.22 -4.05
CA SER A 104 9.32 20.57 -4.61
C SER A 104 8.10 21.37 -4.10
N GLU A 105 7.03 20.72 -3.66
CA GLU A 105 5.84 21.40 -3.10
C GLU A 105 5.89 21.54 -1.56
N ASN A 106 6.79 20.84 -0.88
CA ASN A 106 6.91 20.88 0.59
C ASN A 106 8.28 21.37 1.08
N SER A 107 8.97 22.19 0.28
CA SER A 107 10.28 22.77 0.59
C SER A 107 10.23 23.93 1.61
N HIS A 108 9.18 24.03 2.42
CA HIS A 108 9.11 24.93 3.58
C HIS A 108 8.84 24.19 4.91
N ALA A 109 9.51 23.06 5.12
CA ALA A 109 9.58 22.39 6.43
C ALA A 109 10.92 22.67 7.15
N GLY A 110 10.94 23.79 7.87
CA GLY A 110 11.57 23.96 9.19
C GLY A 110 12.99 23.39 9.45
N LYS A 111 14.01 24.24 9.28
CA LYS A 111 15.21 24.18 10.14
C LYS A 111 14.76 24.28 11.60
N LYS A 112 14.80 23.20 12.37
CA LYS A 112 14.67 23.24 13.84
C LYS A 112 15.84 24.08 14.38
N ARG A 113 15.61 25.38 14.58
CA ARG A 113 16.54 26.26 15.30
C ARG A 113 16.55 25.81 16.75
N LYS A 114 17.69 25.23 17.18
CA LYS A 114 18.01 24.95 18.58
C LYS A 114 17.89 26.27 19.35
N ARG A 115 16.85 26.42 20.18
CA ARG A 115 16.72 27.59 21.08
C ARG A 115 17.85 27.50 22.10
N GLY A 116 18.72 28.51 22.12
CA GLY A 116 19.75 28.67 23.15
C GLY A 116 19.13 28.98 24.53
N PRO A 117 19.93 29.01 25.60
CA PRO A 117 19.46 28.90 26.98
C PRO A 117 18.72 30.12 27.54
N ASN A 118 18.71 31.25 26.83
CA ASN A 118 18.04 32.49 27.26
C ASN A 118 16.98 32.87 26.23
N GLY A 119 15.78 32.32 26.39
CA GLY A 119 14.61 32.70 25.59
C GLY A 119 14.01 34.01 26.12
N ASP A 120 13.96 35.02 25.27
CA ASP A 120 13.41 36.35 25.58
C ASP A 120 12.00 36.27 26.19
N LYS A 121 11.86 36.80 27.40
CA LYS A 121 10.63 36.76 28.23
C LYS A 121 9.49 37.65 27.70
N TYR A 122 9.68 38.32 26.55
CA TYR A 122 8.74 39.28 25.97
C TYR A 122 8.26 38.92 24.56
N ALA A 123 8.52 37.69 24.09
CA ALA A 123 7.96 37.24 22.82
C ALA A 123 6.48 36.89 23.01
N PRO A 124 5.54 37.52 22.25
CA PRO A 124 4.13 37.15 22.31
C PRO A 124 3.97 35.67 21.98
N ARG A 125 3.16 34.95 22.78
CA ARG A 125 2.82 33.55 22.56
C ARG A 125 1.96 33.43 21.30
N LEU A 126 2.60 33.37 20.14
CA LEU A 126 1.92 32.99 18.90
C LEU A 126 1.70 31.48 18.87
N ALA A 127 0.49 31.07 18.49
CA ALA A 127 0.15 29.68 18.28
C ALA A 127 1.01 29.07 17.16
N LYS A 128 1.17 27.76 17.18
CA LYS A 128 2.00 27.04 16.20
C LYS A 128 1.44 27.27 14.79
N GLY A 129 2.21 27.94 13.94
CA GLY A 129 1.83 28.31 12.56
C GLY A 129 1.40 29.77 12.38
N GLU A 130 1.09 30.49 13.46
CA GLU A 130 0.59 31.88 13.39
C GLU A 130 1.68 32.87 12.91
N LEU A 131 2.96 32.60 13.21
CA LEU A 131 4.09 33.41 12.75
C LEU A 131 4.20 33.48 11.21
N GLY A 132 3.88 32.38 10.52
CA GLY A 132 3.89 32.36 9.06
C GLY A 132 2.77 33.21 8.47
N PHE A 133 1.58 33.12 9.08
CA PHE A 133 0.42 33.90 8.68
C PHE A 133 0.61 35.41 8.89
N VAL A 134 1.18 35.83 10.03
CA VAL A 134 1.43 37.26 10.31
C VAL A 134 2.39 37.87 9.30
N ARG A 135 3.48 37.17 8.94
CA ARG A 135 4.45 37.65 7.94
C ARG A 135 3.85 37.77 6.56
N ALA A 136 3.10 36.76 6.11
CA ALA A 136 2.43 36.78 4.81
C ALA A 136 1.40 37.92 4.72
N ALA A 137 0.69 38.20 5.82
CA ALA A 137 -0.26 39.31 5.87
C ALA A 137 0.44 40.69 5.81
N GLU A 138 1.56 40.86 6.51
CA GLU A 138 2.37 42.08 6.42
C GLU A 138 2.97 42.30 5.03
N GLU A 139 3.50 41.25 4.40
CA GLU A 139 4.02 41.28 3.02
C GLU A 139 2.94 41.63 1.99
N ALA A 140 1.70 41.19 2.23
CA ALA A 140 0.54 41.54 1.43
C ALA A 140 -0.04 42.93 1.75
N GLY A 141 0.58 43.70 2.67
CA GLY A 141 0.09 45.02 3.09
C GLY A 141 -1.21 44.98 3.90
N VAL A 142 -1.58 43.81 4.42
CA VAL A 142 -2.82 43.60 5.18
C VAL A 142 -2.59 43.92 6.65
N LYS A 143 -3.28 44.93 7.16
CA LYS A 143 -3.22 45.30 8.59
C LYS A 143 -4.07 44.34 9.43
N LEU A 144 -3.41 43.41 10.10
CA LEU A 144 -4.05 42.48 11.04
C LEU A 144 -4.49 43.20 12.32
N VAL A 145 -5.78 43.15 12.62
CA VAL A 145 -6.35 43.58 13.92
C VAL A 145 -6.84 42.33 14.64
N ARG A 146 -6.35 42.09 15.86
CA ARG A 146 -6.83 40.98 16.70
C ARG A 146 -8.15 41.40 17.34
N ALA A 147 -9.13 40.50 17.32
CA ALA A 147 -10.37 40.71 18.06
C ALA A 147 -10.04 40.84 19.56
N PRO A 148 -10.66 41.79 20.29
CA PRO A 148 -10.58 41.81 21.74
C PRO A 148 -11.19 40.51 22.29
N ALA A 149 -10.58 39.98 23.36
CA ALA A 149 -10.97 38.73 24.00
C ALA A 149 -12.35 38.80 24.64
#